data_AF-A0A1G4SFJ2-F1
#
_entry.id   AF-A0A1G4SFJ2-F1
#
_cell.length_a   1.000
_cell.length_b   1.000
_cell.length_c   1.000
_cell.angle_alpha   90.00
_cell.angle_beta   90.00
_cell.angle_gamma   90.00
#
_symmetry.space_group_name_H-M   'P 1'
#
loop_
_entity.id
_entity.type
_entity.pdbx_description
1 polymer ?
#
loop_
_entity_poly.entity_id
_entity_poly.type
_entity_poly.pdbx_seq_one_letter_code
_entity_poly.pdbx_strand_id
1 'polypeptide(L)' 'MTEAVTRLVEGLRDAGFTINPLKSSPLWQVDGRGPMSTAQLIDLASKLRLTTSRPH' A
#
# COMPACT_ATOMS: atom_id res chain seq x y z
N MET A 1 6.02 13.81 4.01
CA MET A 1 5.63 12.52 3.40
C MET A 1 5.86 12.65 1.90
N THR A 2 6.66 11.78 1.29
CA THR A 2 7.10 11.88 -0.11
C THR A 2 5.95 11.57 -1.07
N GLU A 3 5.80 12.33 -2.17
CA GLU A 3 4.75 12.12 -3.19
C GLU A 3 4.63 10.66 -3.67
N ALA A 4 5.76 9.94 -3.74
CA ALA A 4 5.80 8.54 -4.14
C ALA A 4 4.95 7.64 -3.22
N VAL A 5 4.93 7.89 -1.91
CA VAL A 5 4.15 7.11 -0.95
C VAL A 5 2.66 7.43 -1.09
N THR A 6 2.31 8.68 -1.37
CA THR A 6 0.93 9.11 -1.63
C THR A 6 0.36 8.35 -2.83
N ARG A 7 1.05 8.36 -3.98
CA ARG A 7 0.61 7.65 -5.18
C ARG A 7 0.48 6.14 -4.97
N LEU A 8 1.33 5.58 -4.11
CA LEU A 8 1.33 4.16 -3.79
C LEU A 8 0.13 3.77 -2.92
N VAL A 9 -0.18 4.58 -1.90
CA VAL A 9 -1.37 4.42 -1.06
C VAL A 9 -2.65 4.61 -1.89
N GLU A 10 -2.66 5.57 -2.80
CA GLU A 10 -3.78 5.76 -3.73
C GLU A 10 -3.99 4.54 -4.63
N GLY A 11 -2.93 3.99 -5.23
CA GLY A 11 -3.05 2.78 -6.06
C GLY A 11 -3.50 1.54 -5.28
N LEU A 12 -3.13 1.44 -4.01
CA LEU A 12 -3.62 0.37 -3.13
C LEU A 12 -5.09 0.58 -2.74
N ARG A 13 -5.52 1.82 -2.53
CA ARG A 13 -6.93 2.17 -2.30
C ARG A 13 -7.80 1.86 -3.50
N ASP A 14 -7.29 2.13 -4.70
CA ASP A 14 -7.94 1.77 -5.97
C ASP A 14 -8.09 0.24 -6.13
N ALA A 15 -7.08 -0.52 -5.69
CA ALA A 15 -7.16 -1.99 -5.62
C ALA A 15 -8.09 -2.52 -4.51
N GLY A 16 -8.76 -1.64 -3.76
CA GLY A 16 -9.73 -1.98 -2.72
C GLY A 16 -9.15 -2.09 -1.29
N PHE A 17 -7.88 -1.74 -1.07
CA PHE A 17 -7.30 -1.76 0.27
C PHE A 17 -7.57 -0.46 1.03
N THR A 18 -8.15 -0.57 2.22
CA THR A 18 -8.30 0.58 3.11
C THR A 18 -6.99 0.81 3.86
N ILE A 19 -6.28 1.89 3.52
CA ILE A 19 -4.97 2.24 4.09
C ILE A 19 -5.05 3.59 4.80
N ASN A 20 -4.65 3.62 6.07
CA ASN A 20 -4.67 4.80 6.92
C ASN A 20 -3.30 5.05 7.57
N PRO A 21 -2.75 6.27 7.52
CA PRO A 21 -1.52 6.61 8.23
C PRO A 21 -1.76 6.61 9.74
N LEU A 22 -0.86 6.00 10.52
CA LEU A 22 -0.89 6.07 11.97
C LEU A 22 -0.23 7.39 12.43
N LYS A 23 -1.00 8.28 13.07
CA LYS A 23 -0.57 9.65 13.45
C LYS A 23 0.74 9.74 14.26
N SER A 24 1.16 8.66 14.90
CA SER A 24 2.39 8.61 15.74
C SER A 24 3.41 7.55 15.31
N SER A 25 3.27 6.96 14.12
CA SER A 25 4.16 5.88 13.70
C SER A 25 4.50 5.97 12.20
N PRO A 26 5.69 5.57 11.76
CA PRO A 26 6.00 5.39 10.34
C PRO A 26 5.26 4.20 9.69
N LEU A 27 4.29 3.63 10.41
CA LEU A 27 3.45 2.51 10.01
C LEU A 27 2.12 3.00 9.43
N TRP A 28 1.55 2.15 8.60
CA TRP A 28 0.30 2.33 7.90
C TRP A 28 -0.64 1.21 8.31
N GLN A 29 -1.83 1.56 8.79
CA GLN A 29 -2.86 0.58 9.06
C GLN A 29 -3.49 0.15 7.75
N VAL A 30 -3.34 -1.13 7.40
CA VAL A 30 -3.98 -1.76 6.23
C VAL A 30 -5.09 -2.67 6.73
N ASP A 31 -6.30 -2.43 6.27
CA ASP A 31 -7.45 -3.25 6.63
C ASP A 31 -7.24 -4.72 6.21
N GLY A 32 -7.57 -5.66 7.11
CA GLY A 32 -7.34 -7.09 6.93
C GLY A 32 -5.87 -7.57 7.08
N ARG A 33 -4.88 -6.68 7.23
CA ARG A 33 -3.46 -7.03 7.45
C ARG A 33 -2.83 -6.42 8.69
N GLY A 34 -3.40 -5.35 9.23
CA GLY A 34 -2.88 -4.64 10.40
C GLY A 34 -1.81 -3.60 10.06
N PRO A 35 -0.99 -3.20 11.03
CA PRO A 35 0.03 -2.17 10.85
C PRO A 35 1.19 -2.66 9.98
N MET A 36 1.48 -1.94 8.90
CA MET A 36 2.54 -2.22 7.93
C MET A 36 3.48 -1.04 7.74
N SER A 37 4.78 -1.29 7.63
CA SER A 37 5.76 -0.27 7.28
C SER A 37 5.61 0.19 5.83
N THR A 38 6.10 1.39 5.50
CA THR A 38 6.14 1.90 4.12
C THR A 38 6.83 0.91 3.16
N ALA A 39 7.89 0.23 3.58
CA ALA A 39 8.55 -0.81 2.78
C ALA A 39 7.63 -2.01 2.48
N GLN A 40 6.80 -2.42 3.44
CA GLN A 40 5.83 -3.50 3.25
C GLN A 40 4.67 -3.07 2.34
N LEU A 41 4.26 -1.80 2.38
CA LEU A 41 3.31 -1.26 1.42
C LEU A 41 3.87 -1.28 -0.01
N ILE A 42 5.15 -0.91 -0.19
CA ILE A 42 5.81 -0.95 -1.49
C ILE A 42 5.85 -2.38 -2.04
N ASP A 43 6.20 -3.35 -1.21
CA ASP A 43 6.16 -4.77 -1.57
C ASP A 43 4.74 -5.24 -1.93
N LEU A 44 3.73 -4.86 -1.14
CA LEU A 44 2.33 -5.18 -1.40
C LEU A 44 1.85 -4.60 -2.74
N ALA A 45 2.11 -3.32 -3.00
CA ALA A 45 1.75 -2.66 -4.25
C ALA A 45 2.48 -3.28 -5.46
N SER A 46 3.75 -3.66 -5.28
CA SER A 46 4.53 -4.32 -6.33
C SER A 46 3.96 -5.70 -6.66
N LYS A 47 3.59 -6.50 -5.64
CA LYS A 47 2.92 -7.80 -5.82
C LYS A 47 1.57 -7.66 -6.51
N LEU A 48 0.77 -6.66 -6.14
CA LEU A 48 -0.53 -6.40 -6.77
C LEU A 48 -0.39 -6.00 -8.24
N ARG A 49 0.59 -5.13 -8.57
CA ARG A 49 0.90 -4.80 -9.97
C ARG A 49 1.34 -6.02 -10.77
N LEU A 50 2.16 -6.90 -10.19
CA LEU A 50 2.58 -8.15 -10.83
C LEU A 50 1.40 -9.12 -11.03
N THR A 51 0.40 -9.16 -10.13
CA THR A 51 -0.79 -9.98 -10.31
C THR A 51 -1.77 -9.43 -11.34
N THR A 52 -1.86 -8.10 -11.49
CA THR A 52 -2.68 -7.46 -12.54
C THR A 52 -2.03 -7.59 -13.91
N SER A 53 -0.70 -7.54 -13.98
CA SER A 53 0.06 -7.86 -15.20
C SER A 53 0.23 -9.37 -15.38
N ARG A 54 -0.87 -10.13 -15.48
CA ARG A 54 -0.79 -11.51 -15.96
C ARG A 54 -0.67 -11.46 -17.50
N PRO A 55 0.44 -11.94 -18.10
CA PRO A 55 0.55 -12.05 -19.55
C PRO A 55 -0.37 -13.17 -20.03
N HIS A 56 -1.20 -12.87 -21.04
CA HIS A 56 -1.79 -13.87 -21.92
C HIS A 56 -0.78 -14.26 -22.99
#